data_AF-A0A2Z7BKT8-F1
#
_entry.id   AF-A0A2Z7BKT8-F1
#
_cell.length_a   1.000
_cell.length_b   1.000
_cell.length_c   1.000
_cell.angle_alpha   90.00
_cell.angle_beta   90.00
_cell.angle_gamma   90.00
#
_symmetry.space_group_name_H-M   'P 1'
#
loop_
_entity.id
_entity.type
_entity.pdbx_description
1 polymer ?
#
loop_
_entity_poly.entity_id
_entity_poly.type
_entity_poly.pdbx_seq_one_letter_code
_entity_poly.pdbx_strand_id
1 'polypeptide(L)'
;MPMAKLSLLLISTILLPFYTSATTYTVGDNSGWDISTDLDSWPKDKTFMVGDTLLFQYSSSHSVSEVTKENYEGCNMTAVLQSSSDGNTSYPLTRVGNRYFICGNKLHCFGGMKLHVNVEANQKLAAAAPANGPEAQPGGALPPASSKSNSPTSSSSTNFGGMSFIAGAIFGLFIW
;
A
#
# COMPACT_ATOMS: atom_id res chain seq x y z
N MET A 1 34.52 62.93 -14.13
CA MET A 1 33.14 62.46 -14.38
C MET A 1 33.18 60.95 -14.56
N PRO A 2 32.21 60.22 -14.00
CA PRO A 2 32.48 59.14 -13.05
C PRO A 2 32.82 57.81 -13.71
N MET A 3 33.81 57.13 -13.12
CA MET A 3 34.11 55.72 -13.35
C MET A 3 32.83 54.92 -13.14
N ALA A 4 32.34 54.32 -14.22
CA ALA A 4 31.24 53.37 -14.19
C ALA A 4 31.64 52.22 -13.25
N LYS A 5 31.15 52.28 -12.01
CA LYS A 5 31.08 51.11 -11.14
C LYS A 5 29.99 50.24 -11.74
N LEU A 6 30.41 49.43 -12.70
CA LEU A 6 29.66 48.29 -13.21
C LEU A 6 29.50 47.34 -12.03
N SER A 7 28.49 47.62 -11.19
CA SER A 7 28.06 46.74 -10.11
C SER A 7 27.39 45.56 -10.77
N LEU A 8 28.21 44.63 -11.28
CA LEU A 8 27.80 43.33 -11.74
C LEU A 8 27.26 42.59 -10.52
N LEU A 9 25.96 42.77 -10.25
CA LEU A 9 25.23 41.92 -9.32
C LEU A 9 25.34 40.51 -9.88
N LEU A 10 26.26 39.71 -9.33
CA LEU A 10 26.23 38.26 -9.48
C LEU A 10 24.91 37.80 -8.88
N ILE A 11 23.92 37.57 -9.73
CA ILE A 11 22.76 36.76 -9.37
C ILE A 11 23.28 35.33 -9.30
N SER A 12 23.93 34.99 -8.18
CA SER A 12 24.20 33.61 -7.82
C SER A 12 22.86 32.98 -7.47
N THR A 13 22.18 32.44 -8.49
CA THR A 13 21.06 31.53 -8.26
C THR A 13 21.63 30.30 -7.56
N ILE A 14 21.55 30.29 -6.23
CA ILE A 14 21.81 29.10 -5.44
C ILE A 14 20.73 28.09 -5.84
N LEU A 15 21.07 27.21 -6.79
CA LEU A 15 20.28 26.04 -7.09
C LEU A 15 20.50 25.06 -5.93
N LEU A 16 19.75 25.25 -4.84
CA LEU A 16 19.71 24.31 -3.72
C LEU A 16 19.27 22.95 -4.30
N PRO A 17 20.11 21.90 -4.21
CA PRO A 17 19.67 20.57 -4.60
C PRO A 17 18.54 20.18 -3.64
N PHE A 18 17.32 20.11 -4.16
CA PHE A 18 16.18 19.62 -3.39
C PHE A 18 16.39 18.12 -3.14
N TYR A 19 16.86 17.74 -1.96
CA TYR A 19 16.91 16.35 -1.53
C TYR A 19 15.45 15.83 -1.44
N THR A 20 15.05 14.92 -2.34
CA THR A 20 13.89 14.05 -2.09
C THR A 20 14.42 12.85 -1.34
N SER A 21 14.15 12.75 -0.05
CA SER A 21 14.33 11.50 0.66
C SER A 21 12.95 11.00 1.05
N ALA A 22 12.58 9.82 0.56
CA ALA A 22 11.50 9.06 1.16
C ALA A 22 11.94 8.65 2.57
N THR A 23 11.06 8.79 3.55
CA THR A 23 11.33 8.45 4.95
C THR A 23 10.73 7.08 5.26
N THR A 24 11.49 6.24 5.96
CA THR A 24 10.97 5.02 6.57
C THR A 24 10.74 5.28 8.05
N TYR A 25 9.50 5.17 8.49
CA TYR A 25 9.11 5.28 9.89
C TYR A 25 8.98 3.89 10.50
N THR A 26 9.86 3.54 11.42
CA THR A 26 9.68 2.33 12.25
C THR A 26 8.58 2.61 13.27
N VAL A 27 7.45 1.94 13.12
CA VAL A 27 6.28 2.13 13.99
C VAL A 27 6.63 1.77 15.43
N GLY A 28 6.42 2.71 16.35
CA GLY A 28 6.78 2.55 17.76
C GLY A 28 8.26 2.77 18.09
N ASP A 29 9.07 3.19 17.10
CA ASP A 29 10.51 3.41 17.22
C ASP A 29 11.21 2.18 17.84
N ASN A 30 11.94 2.36 18.95
CA ASN A 30 12.62 1.27 19.65
C ASN A 30 11.67 0.25 20.32
N SER A 31 10.42 0.63 20.57
CA SER A 31 9.43 -0.26 21.20
C SER A 31 8.76 -1.18 20.17
N GLY A 32 8.75 -0.78 18.89
CA GLY A 32 8.16 -1.55 17.80
C GLY A 32 6.64 -1.63 17.86
N TRP A 33 6.08 -2.53 17.04
CA TRP A 33 4.66 -2.83 17.01
C TRP A 33 4.33 -3.86 18.10
N ASP A 34 3.96 -3.37 19.26
CA ASP A 34 3.64 -4.16 20.45
C ASP A 34 2.50 -3.53 21.27
N ILE A 35 1.86 -4.32 22.14
CA ILE A 35 0.79 -3.87 23.02
C ILE A 35 1.27 -2.87 24.09
N SER A 36 2.55 -2.89 24.43
CA SER A 36 3.15 -1.97 25.42
C SER A 36 3.58 -0.62 24.85
N THR A 37 3.55 -0.45 23.53
CA THR A 37 3.97 0.78 22.84
C THR A 37 2.87 1.85 22.88
N ASP A 38 3.24 3.11 23.17
CA ASP A 38 2.33 4.27 23.03
C ASP A 38 2.12 4.66 21.55
N LEU A 39 1.30 3.87 20.86
CA LEU A 39 0.97 4.07 19.44
C LEU A 39 0.01 5.25 19.21
N ASP A 40 -0.68 5.72 20.25
CA ASP A 40 -1.58 6.88 20.17
C ASP A 40 -0.80 8.19 20.08
N SER A 41 0.32 8.31 20.80
CA SER A 41 1.17 9.51 20.74
C SER A 41 2.26 9.43 19.69
N TRP A 42 2.72 8.22 19.34
CA TRP A 42 3.79 8.01 18.37
C TRP A 42 3.63 8.78 17.03
N PRO A 43 2.44 8.91 16.40
CA PRO A 43 2.33 9.63 15.13
C PRO A 43 2.28 11.16 15.26
N LYS A 44 2.13 11.73 16.48
CA LYS A 44 1.78 13.15 16.67
C LYS A 44 2.88 14.14 16.27
N ASP A 45 4.13 13.73 16.30
CA ASP A 45 5.30 14.55 15.93
C ASP A 45 5.83 14.23 14.51
N LYS A 46 5.06 13.46 13.73
CA LYS A 46 5.47 12.97 12.40
C LYS A 46 4.55 13.53 11.33
N THR A 47 5.13 13.78 10.16
CA THR A 47 4.39 14.12 8.95
C THR A 47 4.61 13.00 7.94
N PHE A 48 3.55 12.26 7.64
CA PHE A 48 3.62 11.17 6.68
C PHE A 48 3.29 11.71 5.29
N MET A 49 4.15 11.45 4.30
CA MET A 49 3.95 11.92 2.94
C MET A 49 3.89 10.76 1.95
N VAL A 50 3.27 11.02 0.79
CA VAL A 50 3.37 10.08 -0.33
C VAL A 50 4.84 9.84 -0.70
N GLY A 51 5.22 8.57 -0.77
CA GLY A 51 6.60 8.11 -1.00
C GLY A 51 7.25 7.54 0.26
N ASP A 52 6.77 7.87 1.45
CA ASP A 52 7.29 7.32 2.70
C ASP A 52 6.86 5.86 2.91
N THR A 53 7.43 5.19 3.91
CA THR A 53 7.10 3.81 4.27
C THR A 53 6.88 3.69 5.77
N LEU A 54 5.84 2.96 6.18
CA LEU A 54 5.71 2.47 7.55
C LEU A 54 6.33 1.08 7.66
N LEU A 55 7.26 0.91 8.61
CA LEU A 55 7.90 -0.36 8.91
C LEU A 55 7.36 -0.88 10.25
N PHE A 56 6.67 -2.01 10.21
CA PHE A 56 6.15 -2.70 11.39
C PHE A 56 7.08 -3.85 11.75
N GLN A 57 7.73 -3.77 12.91
CA GLN A 57 8.55 -4.85 13.47
C GLN A 57 7.88 -5.41 14.72
N TYR A 58 7.65 -6.72 14.75
CA TYR A 58 6.84 -7.36 15.78
C TYR A 58 7.18 -8.84 15.95
N SER A 59 6.87 -9.40 17.12
CA SER A 59 7.04 -10.83 17.41
C SER A 59 5.96 -11.68 16.72
N SER A 60 6.16 -13.01 16.71
CA SER A 60 5.22 -13.96 16.11
C SER A 60 3.84 -14.03 16.78
N SER A 61 3.65 -13.39 17.94
CA SER A 61 2.34 -13.30 18.60
C SER A 61 1.44 -12.22 18.00
N HIS A 62 1.98 -11.42 17.08
CA HIS A 62 1.29 -10.26 16.52
C HIS A 62 1.17 -10.35 15.00
N SER A 63 0.27 -9.56 14.47
CA SER A 63 0.13 -9.32 13.03
C SER A 63 -0.11 -7.84 12.80
N VAL A 64 -0.03 -7.42 11.54
CA VAL A 64 -0.44 -6.08 11.11
C VAL A 64 -1.42 -6.24 9.97
N SER A 65 -2.53 -5.51 10.03
CA SER A 65 -3.57 -5.54 9.02
C SER A 65 -4.04 -4.13 8.72
N GLU A 66 -3.99 -3.75 7.45
CA GLU A 66 -4.57 -2.52 6.96
C GLU A 66 -6.07 -2.72 6.75
N VAL A 67 -6.86 -1.81 7.33
CA VAL A 67 -8.33 -1.92 7.39
C VAL A 67 -8.99 -0.59 7.06
N THR A 68 -10.31 -0.62 6.88
CA THR A 68 -11.12 0.60 6.80
C THR A 68 -11.24 1.27 8.17
N LYS A 69 -11.72 2.52 8.19
CA LYS A 69 -11.95 3.26 9.43
C LYS A 69 -12.92 2.53 10.37
N GLU A 70 -14.01 1.98 9.81
CA GLU A 70 -15.04 1.28 10.57
C GLU A 70 -14.48 0.03 11.25
N ASN A 71 -13.65 -0.73 10.51
CA ASN A 71 -12.97 -1.91 11.06
C ASN A 71 -11.90 -1.55 12.08
N TYR A 72 -11.22 -0.42 11.93
CA TYR A 72 -10.27 0.10 12.92
C TYR A 72 -10.94 0.51 14.24
N GLU A 73 -12.12 1.12 14.17
CA GLU A 73 -12.91 1.49 15.35
C GLU A 73 -13.44 0.25 16.07
N GLY A 74 -13.90 -0.75 15.31
CA GLY A 74 -14.45 -1.99 15.85
C GLY A 74 -13.44 -3.12 16.10
N CYS A 75 -12.15 -2.92 15.83
CA CYS A 75 -11.13 -3.97 15.82
C CYS A 75 -11.58 -5.23 15.06
N ASN A 76 -12.07 -5.04 13.84
CA ASN A 76 -12.69 -6.08 13.02
C ASN A 76 -11.75 -6.51 11.88
N MET A 77 -11.63 -7.82 11.70
CA MET A 77 -10.83 -8.48 10.68
C MET A 77 -11.64 -8.94 9.46
N THR A 78 -12.85 -8.39 9.25
CA THR A 78 -13.69 -8.68 8.09
C THR A 78 -13.26 -7.81 6.91
N ALA A 79 -13.06 -8.40 5.73
CA ALA A 79 -12.69 -7.66 4.50
C ALA A 79 -11.45 -6.75 4.68
N VAL A 80 -10.41 -7.28 5.34
CA VAL A 80 -9.10 -6.63 5.49
C VAL A 80 -8.52 -6.30 4.12
N LEU A 81 -7.91 -5.13 3.98
CA LEU A 81 -7.31 -4.66 2.72
C LEU A 81 -6.00 -5.40 2.43
N GLN A 82 -5.16 -5.53 3.46
CA GLN A 82 -3.90 -6.28 3.42
C GLN A 82 -3.53 -6.74 4.83
N SER A 83 -2.99 -7.95 4.97
CA SER A 83 -2.56 -8.52 6.26
C SER A 83 -1.18 -9.14 6.13
N SER A 84 -0.37 -9.07 7.19
CA SER A 84 0.89 -9.80 7.32
C SER A 84 1.12 -10.24 8.77
N SER A 85 1.88 -11.33 8.90
CA SER A 85 2.34 -11.89 10.18
C SER A 85 3.79 -12.36 10.08
N ASP A 86 4.60 -11.71 9.23
CA ASP A 86 6.01 -12.07 8.97
C ASP A 86 6.99 -11.52 10.02
N GLY A 87 6.51 -10.67 10.94
CA GLY A 87 7.31 -10.04 11.99
C GLY A 87 8.10 -8.80 11.55
N ASN A 88 8.12 -8.49 10.25
CA ASN A 88 8.84 -7.36 9.69
C ASN A 88 8.20 -6.92 8.35
N THR A 89 7.13 -6.12 8.44
CA THR A 89 6.30 -5.76 7.29
C THR A 89 6.45 -4.30 6.92
N SER A 90 6.63 -3.99 5.64
CA SER A 90 6.65 -2.63 5.11
C SER A 90 5.35 -2.27 4.39
N TYR A 91 4.81 -1.09 4.69
CA TYR A 91 3.65 -0.51 4.00
C TYR A 91 4.05 0.82 3.35
N PRO A 92 4.27 0.85 2.02
CA PRO A 92 4.57 2.08 1.31
C PRO A 92 3.32 2.99 1.28
N LEU A 93 3.53 4.27 1.55
CA LEU A 93 2.49 5.30 1.54
C LEU A 93 2.38 5.89 0.13
N THR A 94 1.49 5.32 -0.69
CA THR A 94 1.41 5.64 -2.13
C THR A 94 0.31 6.63 -2.48
N ARG A 95 -0.59 6.93 -1.54
CA ARG A 95 -1.75 7.80 -1.76
C ARG A 95 -1.99 8.69 -0.54
N VAL A 96 -2.49 9.90 -0.82
CA VAL A 96 -2.95 10.86 0.19
C VAL A 96 -4.18 10.29 0.91
N GLY A 97 -4.29 10.57 2.21
CA GLY A 97 -5.46 10.28 3.01
C GLY A 97 -5.15 9.42 4.24
N ASN A 98 -6.22 9.04 4.94
CA ASN A 98 -6.14 8.28 6.16
C ASN A 98 -5.87 6.81 5.89
N ARG A 99 -4.94 6.21 6.65
CA ARG A 99 -4.69 4.77 6.65
C ARG A 99 -4.77 4.24 8.07
N TYR A 100 -5.35 3.05 8.22
CA TYR A 100 -5.65 2.46 9.51
C TYR A 100 -5.08 1.06 9.58
N PHE A 101 -4.35 0.78 10.66
CA PHE A 101 -3.67 -0.49 10.89
C PHE A 101 -4.08 -1.03 12.26
N ILE A 102 -4.30 -2.33 12.34
CA ILE A 102 -4.64 -3.03 13.59
C ILE A 102 -3.82 -4.31 13.73
N CYS A 103 -3.59 -4.73 14.97
CA CYS A 103 -3.21 -6.11 15.24
C CYS A 103 -4.45 -6.99 15.04
N GLY A 104 -4.30 -8.12 14.35
CA GLY A 104 -5.43 -9.01 14.07
C GLY A 104 -5.99 -9.71 15.31
N ASN A 105 -5.22 -9.73 16.40
CA ASN A 105 -5.73 -10.14 17.70
C ASN A 105 -6.66 -9.06 18.27
N LYS A 106 -7.94 -9.41 18.42
CA LYS A 106 -9.00 -8.49 18.86
C LYS A 106 -8.71 -7.85 20.23
N LEU A 107 -8.16 -8.61 21.18
CA LEU A 107 -7.81 -8.09 22.50
C LEU A 107 -6.61 -7.13 22.43
N HIS A 108 -5.61 -7.43 21.58
CA HIS A 108 -4.47 -6.52 21.40
C HIS A 108 -4.90 -5.20 20.74
N CYS A 109 -5.76 -5.27 19.72
CA CYS A 109 -6.27 -4.07 19.07
C CYS A 109 -7.07 -3.18 20.04
N PHE A 110 -7.98 -3.75 20.84
CA PHE A 110 -8.69 -2.97 21.87
C PHE A 110 -7.78 -2.51 23.02
N GLY A 111 -6.67 -3.21 23.24
CA GLY A 111 -5.61 -2.82 24.16
C GLY A 111 -4.72 -1.69 23.65
N GLY A 112 -4.99 -1.11 22.48
CA GLY A 112 -4.25 0.02 21.92
C GLY A 112 -3.27 -0.35 20.81
N MET A 113 -3.17 -1.63 20.42
CA MET A 113 -2.30 -2.08 19.34
C MET A 113 -2.92 -1.82 17.96
N LYS A 114 -3.08 -0.53 17.66
CA LYS A 114 -3.64 0.00 16.43
C LYS A 114 -3.03 1.37 16.11
N LEU A 115 -2.98 1.72 14.83
CA LEU A 115 -2.38 2.97 14.36
C LEU A 115 -3.26 3.61 13.28
N HIS A 116 -3.49 4.90 13.41
CA HIS A 116 -4.03 5.76 12.35
C HIS A 116 -2.96 6.76 11.93
N VAL A 117 -2.72 6.87 10.63
CA VAL A 117 -1.89 7.93 10.05
C VAL A 117 -2.68 8.70 8.98
N ASN A 118 -2.41 10.00 8.87
CA ASN A 118 -2.86 10.83 7.76
C ASN A 118 -1.68 11.08 6.82
N VAL A 119 -1.80 10.62 5.57
CA VAL A 119 -0.78 10.78 4.54
C VAL A 119 -1.04 12.03 3.73
N GLU A 120 -0.06 12.92 3.65
CA GLU A 120 -0.12 14.17 2.90
C GLU A 120 0.48 14.04 1.50
N ALA A 121 0.13 14.98 0.62
CA ALA A 121 0.70 15.03 -0.71
C ALA A 121 2.17 15.44 -0.64
N ASN A 122 3.04 14.65 -1.27
CA ASN A 122 4.40 15.08 -1.52
C ASN A 122 4.43 15.98 -2.76
N GLN A 123 4.45 17.30 -2.56
CA GLN A 123 4.40 18.26 -3.67
C GLN A 123 5.54 18.08 -4.67
N LYS A 124 6.71 17.60 -4.22
CA LYS A 124 7.83 17.31 -5.12
C LYS A 124 7.58 16.08 -6.00
N LEU A 125 6.91 15.06 -5.48
CA LEU A 125 6.50 13.90 -6.29
C LEU A 125 5.33 14.24 -7.23
N ALA A 126 4.42 15.10 -6.79
CA ALA A 126 3.32 15.59 -7.62
C ALA A 126 3.80 16.45 -8.81
N ALA A 127 4.84 17.27 -8.62
CA ALA A 127 5.46 18.07 -9.68
C ALA A 127 6.27 17.25 -10.70
N ALA A 128 6.65 16.02 -10.35
CA ALA A 128 7.34 15.09 -11.25
C ALA A 128 6.37 14.26 -12.11
N ALA A 129 5.06 14.35 -11.87
CA ALA A 129 4.07 13.79 -12.79
C ALA A 129 4.11 14.59 -14.11
N PRO A 130 4.16 13.94 -15.29
CA PRO A 130 4.24 14.66 -16.56
C PRO A 130 2.99 15.54 -16.72
N ALA A 131 3.20 16.86 -16.78
CA ALA A 131 2.19 17.81 -17.15
C ALA A 131 1.84 17.61 -18.64
N ASN A 132 0.57 17.33 -18.92
CA ASN A 132 -0.06 17.34 -20.24
C ASN A 132 0.50 16.31 -21.25
N GLY A 133 0.00 15.08 -21.19
CA GLY A 133 -0.13 14.28 -22.42
C GLY A 133 -1.22 14.91 -23.31
N PRO A 134 -1.07 14.93 -24.64
CA PRO A 134 -2.08 15.50 -25.52
C PRO A 134 -3.40 14.75 -25.37
N GLU A 135 -4.48 15.50 -25.22
CA GLU A 135 -5.86 15.03 -25.24
C GLU A 135 -6.09 14.22 -26.53
N ALA A 136 -6.34 12.91 -26.38
CA ALA A 136 -6.68 12.07 -27.52
C ALA A 136 -8.11 12.40 -27.97
N GLN A 137 -8.22 13.26 -28.99
CA GLN A 137 -9.47 13.52 -29.68
C GLN A 137 -10.01 12.22 -30.29
N PRO A 138 -11.33 11.95 -30.23
CA PRO A 138 -11.90 10.73 -30.78
C PRO A 138 -12.02 10.86 -32.30
N GLY A 139 -11.39 9.98 -33.06
CA GLY A 139 -11.58 9.96 -34.51
C GLY A 139 -10.85 8.85 -35.24
N GLY A 140 -11.63 7.98 -35.90
CA GLY A 140 -11.22 7.29 -37.11
C GLY A 140 -11.04 5.79 -36.99
N ALA A 141 -12.13 5.04 -37.16
CA ALA A 141 -12.08 3.62 -37.48
C ALA A 141 -11.45 3.43 -38.87
N LEU A 142 -10.46 2.53 -38.98
CA LEU A 142 -9.96 1.99 -40.25
C LEU A 142 -9.71 0.47 -40.12
N PRO A 143 -9.80 -0.28 -41.23
CA PRO A 143 -10.34 -1.64 -41.29
C PRO A 143 -9.34 -2.75 -40.92
N PRO A 144 -9.81 -4.01 -40.74
CA PRO A 144 -8.97 -5.10 -40.24
C PRO A 144 -7.96 -5.54 -41.29
N ALA A 145 -6.68 -5.58 -40.90
CA ALA A 145 -5.63 -6.23 -41.66
C ALA A 145 -5.67 -7.74 -41.42
N SER A 146 -5.76 -8.50 -42.50
CA SER A 146 -5.70 -9.95 -42.56
C SER A 146 -4.33 -10.49 -42.17
N SER A 147 -4.26 -11.34 -41.13
CA SER A 147 -3.07 -12.12 -40.78
C SER A 147 -3.42 -13.62 -40.68
N LYS A 148 -2.73 -14.42 -41.50
CA LYS A 148 -2.77 -15.88 -41.56
C LYS A 148 -2.37 -16.47 -40.20
N SER A 149 -3.21 -17.35 -39.65
CA SER A 149 -2.96 -18.11 -38.44
C SER A 149 -2.42 -19.50 -38.79
N ASN A 150 -1.23 -19.83 -38.28
CA ASN A 150 -0.76 -21.21 -38.15
C ASN A 150 -0.71 -21.51 -36.65
N SER A 151 -1.74 -22.17 -36.13
CA SER A 151 -1.74 -22.79 -34.81
C SER A 151 -1.91 -24.30 -34.97
N PRO A 152 -1.05 -25.14 -34.36
CA PRO A 152 -1.34 -26.55 -34.21
C PRO A 152 -2.33 -26.76 -33.06
N THR A 153 -3.40 -27.47 -33.39
CA THR A 153 -4.47 -27.98 -32.52
C THR A 153 -3.94 -28.94 -31.47
N SER A 154 -4.40 -28.82 -30.21
CA SER A 154 -4.72 -29.97 -29.33
C SER A 154 -5.42 -29.52 -28.05
N SER A 155 -6.72 -29.78 -27.94
CA SER A 155 -7.38 -30.41 -26.78
C SER A 155 -8.90 -30.36 -26.95
N SER A 156 -9.45 -31.45 -27.47
CA SER A 156 -10.89 -31.70 -27.48
C SER A 156 -11.36 -32.19 -26.11
N SER A 157 -12.28 -31.45 -25.52
CA SER A 157 -13.10 -31.84 -24.37
C SER A 157 -14.15 -32.87 -24.82
N THR A 158 -14.43 -33.87 -23.98
CA THR A 158 -15.68 -34.64 -24.07
C THR A 158 -16.40 -34.55 -22.73
N ASN A 159 -17.51 -33.81 -22.74
CA ASN A 159 -18.57 -33.94 -21.75
C ASN A 159 -19.38 -35.19 -22.07
N PHE A 160 -19.71 -35.99 -21.05
CA PHE A 160 -20.93 -36.80 -21.05
C PHE A 160 -21.53 -36.73 -19.65
N GLY A 161 -22.80 -36.31 -19.60
CA GLY A 161 -23.57 -36.18 -18.37
C GLY A 161 -23.94 -37.52 -17.75
N GLY A 162 -24.46 -37.46 -16.52
CA GLY A 162 -25.00 -38.62 -15.84
C GLY A 162 -25.39 -38.31 -14.41
N MET A 163 -26.69 -38.10 -14.20
CA MET A 163 -27.35 -38.08 -12.90
C MET A 163 -27.37 -39.50 -12.31
N SER A 164 -26.95 -39.73 -11.07
CA SER A 164 -27.56 -40.76 -10.20
C SER A 164 -27.05 -40.77 -8.76
N PHE A 165 -27.99 -41.04 -7.86
CA PHE A 165 -27.88 -41.16 -6.41
C PHE A 165 -27.23 -42.48 -5.98
N ILE A 166 -26.45 -42.47 -4.88
CA ILE A 166 -26.41 -43.60 -3.94
C ILE A 166 -25.92 -43.18 -2.55
N ALA A 167 -26.68 -43.63 -1.55
CA ALA A 167 -26.42 -43.52 -0.12
C ALA A 167 -25.25 -44.42 0.31
N GLY A 168 -24.57 -44.05 1.39
CA GLY A 168 -23.58 -44.90 2.04
C GLY A 168 -23.02 -44.29 3.32
N ALA A 169 -23.62 -44.64 4.46
CA ALA A 169 -23.04 -44.45 5.78
C ALA A 169 -21.85 -45.40 5.96
N ILE A 170 -20.72 -44.93 6.50
CA ILE A 170 -19.75 -45.80 7.17
C ILE A 170 -19.13 -45.02 8.35
N PHE A 171 -19.28 -45.62 9.53
CA PHE A 171 -18.62 -45.27 10.77
C PHE A 171 -17.10 -45.48 10.69
N GLY A 172 -16.33 -44.67 11.42
CA GLY A 172 -14.90 -44.94 11.61
C GLY A 172 -14.25 -44.01 12.64
N LEU A 173 -14.29 -44.41 13.91
CA LEU A 173 -13.33 -44.00 14.95
C LEU A 173 -11.93 -44.47 14.55
N PHE A 174 -10.89 -43.63 14.74
CA PHE A 174 -9.55 -43.98 15.24
C PHE A 174 -8.88 -42.67 15.72
N ILE A 175 -8.89 -42.30 17.01
CA ILE A 175 -7.84 -42.55 18.02
C ILE A 175 -6.45 -42.88 17.44
N TRP A 176 -5.55 -41.88 17.41
CA TRP A 176 -4.52 -41.64 18.43
C TRP A 176 -4.06 -40.17 18.36
#